data_AF-A0A914H1H8-F1
#
_entry.id   AF-A0A914H1H8-F1
#
_cell.length_a   1.000
_cell.length_b   1.000
_cell.length_c   1.000
_cell.angle_alpha   90.00
_cell.angle_beta   90.00
_cell.angle_gamma   90.00
#
_symmetry.space_group_name_H-M   'P 1'
#
loop_
_entity.id
_entity.type
_entity.pdbx_description
1 polymer ?
#
loop_
_entity_poly.entity_id
_entity_poly.type
_entity_poly.pdbx_seq_one_letter_code
_entity_poly.pdbx_strand_id
1 'polypeptide(L)'
;MPPYEITFFFRPLAKANLVDAIKRQAVTLMDKGAVITKLQSLGFRDLPYSRTDKYTLKNVHFTNSVLMDSSMSVKAMNEARAVFLNDKDLLWIGFVNSNTLPNTPDSCDLEQYLLPPAYRPSVKQLRRNQKLSQFTRFKIYKRTESEFHNVPKAYPIAPHKG
;
A
#
# COMPACT_ATOMS: atom_id res chain seq x y z
N MET A 1 22.55 11.02 1.90
CA MET A 1 22.03 10.38 3.12
C MET A 1 20.81 9.56 2.73
N PRO A 2 20.67 8.30 3.16
CA PRO A 2 19.45 7.54 2.92
C PRO A 2 18.26 8.20 3.63
N PRO A 3 17.09 8.27 2.96
CA PRO A 3 15.84 8.67 3.58
C PRO A 3 15.28 7.53 4.43
N TYR A 4 14.85 7.88 5.64
CA TYR A 4 14.18 7.00 6.57
C TYR A 4 12.81 7.55 6.94
N GLU A 5 11.83 6.66 6.93
CA GLU A 5 10.53 6.85 7.55
C GLU A 5 10.59 6.28 8.97
N ILE A 6 10.39 7.13 9.97
CA ILE A 6 10.44 6.76 11.38
C ILE A 6 9.03 6.78 11.96
N THR A 7 8.61 5.64 12.48
CA THR A 7 7.31 5.51 13.14
C THR A 7 7.51 5.44 14.64
N PHE A 8 6.93 6.39 15.36
CA PHE A 8 6.93 6.44 16.81
C PHE A 8 5.54 6.05 17.36
N PHE A 9 5.52 5.06 18.25
CA PHE A 9 4.35 4.78 19.08
C PHE A 9 4.61 5.26 20.50
N PHE A 10 3.90 6.30 20.89
CA PHE A 10 3.96 6.85 22.24
C PHE A 10 2.93 6.17 23.13
N ARG A 11 3.24 6.13 24.42
CA ARG A 11 2.25 5.83 25.46
C ARG A 11 1.07 6.81 25.39
N PRO A 12 -0.11 6.42 25.91
CA PRO A 12 -1.24 7.34 26.05
C PRO A 12 -0.85 8.46 27.03
N LEU A 13 -0.43 9.59 26.48
CA LEU A 13 0.03 10.78 27.19
C LEU A 13 -0.96 11.93 26.99
N ALA A 14 -1.04 12.82 27.98
CA ALA A 14 -1.71 14.10 27.83
C ALA A 14 -1.02 14.94 26.73
N LYS A 15 -1.78 15.85 26.11
CA LYS A 15 -1.31 16.64 24.95
C LYS A 15 0.01 17.39 25.20
N ALA A 16 0.16 18.01 26.37
CA ALA A 16 1.40 18.72 26.73
C ALA A 16 2.60 17.78 26.76
N ASN A 17 2.48 16.66 27.49
CA ASN A 17 3.54 15.65 27.62
C ASN A 17 3.87 14.99 26.26
N LEU A 18 2.88 14.83 25.38
CA LEU A 18 3.10 14.31 24.04
C LEU A 18 3.96 15.26 23.19
N VAL A 19 3.68 16.56 23.24
CA VAL A 19 4.46 17.57 22.52
C VAL A 19 5.91 17.59 23.01
N ASP A 20 6.12 17.53 24.32
CA ASP A 20 7.46 17.49 24.90
C ASP A 20 8.22 16.21 24.51
N ALA A 21 7.54 15.06 24.51
CA ALA A 21 8.12 13.80 24.06
C ALA A 21 8.53 13.86 22.59
N ILE A 22 7.67 14.38 21.71
CA ILE A 22 7.97 14.54 20.28
C ILE A 22 9.15 15.49 20.09
N LYS A 23 9.18 16.62 20.80
CA LYS A 23 10.29 17.58 20.76
C LYS A 23 11.60 16.92 21.19
N ARG A 24 11.58 16.13 22.27
CA ARG A 24 12.75 15.37 22.73
C ARG A 24 13.26 14.41 21.64
N GLN A 25 12.38 13.67 20.96
CA GLN A 25 12.80 12.79 19.88
C GLN A 25 13.41 13.55 18.71
N ALA A 26 12.76 14.65 18.30
CA ALA A 26 13.23 15.48 17.19
C ALA A 26 14.60 16.08 17.46
N VAL A 27 14.82 16.63 18.66
CA VAL A 27 16.13 17.16 19.08
C VAL A 27 17.18 16.06 19.10
N THR A 28 16.87 14.89 19.68
CA THR A 28 17.80 13.75 19.72
C THR A 28 18.21 13.27 18.32
N LEU A 29 17.30 13.34 17.34
CA LEU A 29 17.60 13.05 15.94
C LEU A 29 18.53 14.12 15.34
N MET A 30 18.21 15.39 15.53
CA MET A 30 19.00 16.51 15.03
C MET A 30 20.43 16.51 15.60
N ASP A 31 20.59 16.23 16.91
CA ASP A 31 21.88 16.15 17.59
C ASP A 31 22.80 15.07 16.99
N LYS A 32 22.21 14.00 16.43
CA LYS A 32 22.92 12.90 15.75
C LYS A 32 23.17 13.17 14.27
N GLY A 33 22.85 14.37 13.79
CA GLY A 33 23.04 14.79 12.41
C GLY A 33 21.95 14.28 11.45
N ALA A 34 20.73 14.04 11.95
CA ALA A 34 19.59 13.78 11.09
C ALA A 34 18.94 15.08 10.60
N VAL A 35 18.53 15.11 9.33
CA VAL A 35 17.73 16.19 8.75
C VAL A 35 16.28 15.73 8.66
N ILE A 36 15.40 16.36 9.44
CA ILE A 36 13.97 16.04 9.44
C ILE A 36 13.29 16.82 8.31
N THR A 37 12.58 16.12 7.41
CA THR A 37 11.90 16.72 6.26
C THR A 37 10.42 16.93 6.51
N LYS A 38 9.78 15.99 7.23
CA LYS A 38 8.34 16.00 7.45
C LYS A 38 7.97 15.36 8.78
N LEU A 39 6.94 15.90 9.42
CA LEU A 39 6.36 15.36 10.64
C LEU A 39 4.84 15.27 10.45
N GLN A 40 4.28 14.08 10.66
CA GLN A 40 2.86 13.81 10.54
C GLN A 40 2.35 13.10 11.79
N SER A 41 1.21 13.56 12.32
CA SER A 41 0.51 12.83 13.37
C SER A 41 -0.55 11.92 12.74
N LEU A 42 -0.55 10.64 13.11
CA LEU A 42 -1.56 9.65 12.70
C LEU A 42 -2.72 9.56 13.70
N GLY A 43 -2.63 10.31 14.80
CA GLY A 43 -3.65 10.45 15.84
C GLY A 43 -3.56 9.40 16.95
N PHE A 44 -4.55 9.46 17.84
CA PHE A 44 -4.78 8.49 18.89
C PHE A 44 -5.59 7.31 18.32
N ARG A 45 -5.04 6.10 18.37
CA ARG A 45 -5.66 4.91 17.79
C ARG A 45 -5.45 3.68 18.66
N ASP A 46 -6.33 2.72 18.48
CA ASP A 46 -6.22 1.40 19.07
C ASP A 46 -5.12 0.62 18.37
N LEU A 47 -4.29 -0.07 19.16
CA LEU A 47 -3.31 -1.00 18.64
C LEU A 47 -4.02 -2.29 18.17
N PRO A 48 -3.56 -2.89 17.06
CA PRO A 48 -4.14 -4.16 16.58
C PRO A 48 -3.93 -5.32 17.57
N TYR A 49 -2.91 -5.22 18.44
CA TYR A 49 -2.67 -6.15 19.53
C TYR A 49 -2.11 -5.40 20.74
N SER A 50 -2.42 -5.90 21.93
CA SER A 50 -1.90 -5.34 23.17
C SER A 50 -0.37 -5.40 23.20
N ARG A 51 0.26 -4.31 23.62
CA ARG A 51 1.70 -4.24 23.85
C ARG A 51 1.97 -4.08 25.32
N THR A 52 2.89 -4.88 25.86
CA THR A 52 3.41 -4.69 27.21
C THR A 52 4.36 -3.50 27.22
N ASP A 53 4.07 -2.51 28.06
CA ASP A 53 5.01 -1.44 28.36
C ASP A 53 6.22 -2.02 29.12
N LYS A 54 7.44 -1.70 28.67
CA LYS A 54 8.68 -2.18 29.27
C LYS A 54 8.84 -1.76 30.73
N TYR A 55 8.32 -0.57 31.09
CA TYR A 55 8.54 0.02 32.41
C TYR A 55 7.42 -0.28 33.38
N THR A 56 6.16 -0.13 32.94
CA THR A 56 5.00 -0.36 33.80
C THR A 56 4.53 -1.80 33.80
N LEU A 57 5.01 -2.65 32.87
CA LEU A 57 4.57 -4.03 32.65
C LEU A 57 3.07 -4.18 32.40
N LYS A 58 2.38 -3.07 32.11
CA LYS A 58 0.95 -3.05 31.80
C LYS A 58 0.74 -3.25 30.31
N ASN A 59 -0.34 -3.93 29.98
CA ASN A 59 -0.81 -4.04 28.61
C ASN A 59 -1.44 -2.71 28.18
N VAL A 60 -0.92 -2.17 27.09
CA VAL A 60 -1.41 -0.96 26.45
C VAL A 60 -2.14 -1.35 25.18
N HIS A 61 -3.35 -0.82 25.04
CA HIS A 61 -4.25 -1.06 23.89
C HIS A 61 -4.39 0.16 22.99
N PHE A 62 -3.93 1.34 23.41
CA PHE A 62 -4.09 2.60 22.69
C PHE A 62 -2.78 3.35 22.60
N THR A 63 -2.50 3.98 21.47
CA THR A 63 -1.27 4.76 21.27
C THR A 63 -1.52 6.03 20.48
N ASN A 64 -0.65 7.02 20.73
CA ASN A 64 -0.48 8.14 19.82
C ASN A 64 0.63 7.78 18.83
N SER A 65 0.29 7.79 17.54
CA SER A 65 1.23 7.44 16.47
C SER A 65 1.69 8.69 15.72
N VAL A 66 3.00 8.79 15.52
CA VAL A 66 3.64 9.89 14.80
C VAL A 66 4.60 9.30 13.78
N LEU A 67 4.59 9.87 12.58
CA LEU A 67 5.43 9.50 11.47
C LEU A 67 6.35 10.68 11.16
N MET A 68 7.64 10.38 11.03
CA MET A 68 8.66 11.39 10.79
C MET A 68 9.58 10.95 9.67
N ASP A 69 9.64 11.76 8.62
CA ASP A 69 10.55 11.54 7.51
C ASP A 69 11.86 12.26 7.82
N SER A 70 12.97 11.54 7.73
CA SER A 70 14.29 12.08 8.05
C SER A 70 15.37 11.45 7.18
N SER A 71 16.39 12.25 6.86
CA SER A 71 17.58 11.79 6.15
C SER A 71 18.75 11.74 7.13
N MET A 72 19.40 10.58 7.28
CA MET A 72 20.55 10.44 8.16
C MET A 72 21.49 9.32 7.70
N SER A 73 22.69 9.23 8.29
CA SER A 73 23.59 8.10 8.03
C SER A 73 23.13 6.83 8.74
N VAL A 74 23.52 5.65 8.25
CA VAL A 74 23.18 4.36 8.90
C VAL A 74 23.73 4.31 10.34
N LYS A 75 24.92 4.87 10.57
CA LYS A 75 25.53 4.97 11.90
C LYS A 75 24.69 5.83 12.84
N ALA A 76 24.31 7.03 12.40
CA ALA A 76 23.45 7.93 13.17
C ALA A 76 22.08 7.29 13.50
N MET A 77 21.51 6.54 12.54
CA MET A 77 20.25 5.82 12.76
C MET A 77 20.38 4.76 13.86
N ASN A 78 21.45 3.96 13.84
CA ASN A 78 21.67 2.93 14.87
C ASN A 78 21.88 3.56 16.26
N GLU A 79 22.64 4.65 16.34
CA GLU A 79 22.84 5.41 17.57
C GLU A 79 21.53 6.03 18.07
N ALA A 80 20.72 6.60 17.17
CA ALA A 80 19.39 7.13 17.47
C ALA A 80 18.48 6.05 18.04
N ARG A 81 18.39 4.90 17.35
CA ARG A 81 17.61 3.74 17.75
C ARG A 81 17.99 3.24 19.14
N ALA A 82 19.28 3.18 19.47
CA ALA A 82 19.74 2.75 20.79
C ALA A 82 19.23 3.65 21.92
N VAL A 83 19.19 4.97 21.70
CA VAL A 83 18.63 5.92 22.68
C VAL A 83 17.11 5.77 22.80
N PHE A 84 16.41 5.65 21.67
CA PHE A 84 14.95 5.54 21.67
C PHE A 84 14.43 4.24 22.28
N LEU A 85 15.19 3.14 22.19
CA LEU A 85 14.83 1.89 22.84
C LEU A 85 14.76 2.00 24.37
N ASN A 86 15.47 2.97 24.95
CA ASN A 86 15.55 3.27 26.38
C ASN A 86 14.69 4.47 26.79
N ASP A 87 13.92 5.03 25.86
CA ASP A 87 13.00 6.11 26.18
C ASP A 87 11.75 5.55 26.88
N LYS A 88 11.38 6.17 27.99
CA LYS A 88 10.22 5.78 28.81
C LYS A 88 8.90 6.01 28.09
N ASP A 89 8.81 7.04 27.25
CA ASP A 89 7.55 7.48 26.65
C ASP A 89 7.22 6.75 25.33
N LEU A 90 8.19 6.02 24.78
CA LEU A 90 8.03 5.21 23.59
C LEU A 90 7.67 3.76 23.94
N LEU A 91 6.56 3.29 23.37
CA LEU A 91 6.19 1.87 23.37
C LEU A 91 6.94 1.11 22.28
N TRP A 92 7.10 1.73 21.12
CA TRP A 92 7.76 1.12 19.97
C TRP A 92 8.28 2.17 19.00
N ILE A 93 9.32 1.78 18.28
CA ILE A 93 9.92 2.55 17.21
C ILE A 93 10.26 1.65 16.02
N GLY A 94 9.95 2.13 14.83
CA GLY A 94 10.33 1.51 13.57
C GLY A 94 11.12 2.48 12.71
N PHE A 95 12.22 2.00 12.14
CA PHE A 95 12.97 2.72 11.11
C PHE A 95 12.85 1.93 9.80
N VAL A 96 12.29 2.55 8.78
CA VAL A 96 12.14 1.97 7.45
C VAL A 96 12.93 2.83 6.47
N ASN A 97 13.81 2.22 5.69
CA ASN A 97 14.52 2.96 4.64
C ASN A 97 13.57 3.16 3.46
N SER A 98 13.27 4.41 3.11
CA SER A 98 12.31 4.71 2.05
C SER A 98 12.78 4.20 0.68
N ASN A 99 14.10 4.01 0.48
CA ASN A 99 14.64 3.42 -0.74
C ASN A 99 14.41 1.90 -0.85
N THR A 100 14.11 1.23 0.27
CA THR A 100 13.84 -0.22 0.29
C THR A 100 12.36 -0.56 0.13
N LEU A 101 11.50 0.45 0.22
CA LEU A 101 10.09 0.27 -0.07
C LEU A 101 9.94 0.00 -1.57
N PRO A 102 9.20 -1.05 -1.98
CA PRO A 102 8.88 -1.22 -3.38
C PRO A 102 8.15 0.05 -3.82
N ASN A 103 8.59 0.64 -4.94
CA ASN A 103 7.88 1.76 -5.55
C ASN A 103 6.42 1.34 -5.67
N THR A 104 5.52 2.05 -4.99
CA THR A 104 4.09 1.84 -5.20
C THR A 104 3.85 2.01 -6.69
N PRO A 105 3.20 1.06 -7.38
CA PRO A 105 2.93 1.21 -8.79
C PRO A 105 2.21 2.54 -9.00
N ASP A 106 2.75 3.37 -9.90
CA ASP A 106 2.31 4.76 -10.12
C ASP A 106 0.83 4.86 -10.51
N SER A 107 0.23 3.76 -10.97
CA SER A 107 -1.19 3.64 -11.30
C SER A 107 -1.83 2.37 -10.74
N CYS A 108 -3.03 2.52 -10.17
CA CYS A 108 -3.88 1.39 -9.80
C CYS A 108 -4.57 0.84 -11.06
N ASP A 109 -3.94 -0.12 -11.73
CA ASP A 109 -4.46 -0.71 -12.98
C ASP A 109 -5.47 -1.85 -12.76
N LEU A 110 -5.91 -2.11 -11.51
CA LEU A 110 -6.77 -3.26 -11.18
C LEU A 110 -8.07 -3.28 -11.99
N GLU A 111 -8.68 -2.11 -12.21
CA GLU A 111 -9.89 -1.96 -13.02
C GLU A 111 -9.70 -2.52 -14.44
N GLN A 112 -8.54 -2.28 -15.05
CA GLN A 112 -8.23 -2.76 -16.39
C GLN A 112 -8.10 -4.29 -16.44
N TYR A 113 -7.66 -4.92 -15.35
CA TYR A 113 -7.58 -6.37 -15.23
C TYR A 113 -8.95 -7.02 -14.96
N LEU A 114 -9.89 -6.30 -14.36
CA LEU A 114 -11.24 -6.80 -14.10
C LEU A 114 -12.17 -6.74 -15.32
N LEU A 115 -11.83 -5.94 -16.34
CA LEU A 115 -12.58 -5.90 -17.60
C LEU A 115 -12.76 -7.31 -18.20
N PRO A 116 -13.84 -7.58 -18.95
CA PRO A 116 -13.99 -8.85 -19.66
C PRO A 116 -12.80 -9.13 -20.60
N PRO A 117 -12.43 -10.39 -20.87
CA PRO A 117 -11.23 -10.74 -21.63
C PRO A 117 -11.11 -10.00 -22.97
N ALA A 118 -12.22 -9.75 -23.67
CA ALA A 118 -12.21 -9.04 -24.94
C ALA A 118 -11.68 -7.59 -24.85
N TYR A 119 -11.90 -6.92 -23.73
CA TYR A 119 -11.57 -5.51 -23.49
C TYR A 119 -10.26 -5.30 -22.73
N ARG A 120 -9.72 -6.35 -22.10
CA ARG A 120 -8.44 -6.26 -21.39
C ARG A 120 -7.30 -5.84 -22.34
N PRO A 121 -6.44 -4.88 -21.95
CA PRO A 121 -5.34 -4.39 -22.79
C PRO A 121 -4.34 -5.50 -23.14
N SER A 122 -4.01 -6.39 -22.20
CA SER A 122 -3.13 -7.54 -22.42
C SER A 122 -3.67 -8.50 -23.48
N VAL A 123 -4.97 -8.83 -23.42
CA VAL A 123 -5.62 -9.71 -24.41
C VAL A 123 -5.75 -9.01 -25.77
N LYS A 124 -6.03 -7.70 -25.78
CA LYS A 124 -6.07 -6.89 -27.01
C LYS A 124 -4.72 -6.88 -27.72
N GLN A 125 -3.61 -6.78 -26.98
CA GLN A 125 -2.26 -6.88 -27.53
C GLN A 125 -1.97 -8.29 -28.08
N LEU A 126 -2.34 -9.34 -27.34
CA LEU A 126 -2.20 -10.72 -27.81
C LEU A 126 -2.96 -10.96 -29.11
N ARG A 127 -4.22 -10.50 -29.21
CA ARG A 127 -5.03 -10.63 -30.44
C ARG A 127 -4.38 -9.93 -31.63
N ARG A 128 -3.81 -8.75 -31.44
CA ARG A 128 -3.13 -7.99 -32.50
C ARG A 128 -1.89 -8.73 -33.03
N ASN A 129 -1.14 -9.35 -32.13
CA ASN A 129 0.10 -10.05 -32.47
C ASN A 129 -0.12 -11.52 -32.86
N GLN A 130 -1.35 -12.03 -32.75
CA GLN A 130 -1.68 -13.41 -33.04
C GLN A 130 -1.68 -13.67 -34.55
N LYS A 131 -0.65 -14.37 -35.04
CA LYS A 131 -0.64 -14.95 -36.39
C LYS A 131 -1.37 -16.30 -36.38
N LEU A 132 -2.65 -16.31 -36.76
CA LEU A 132 -3.40 -17.55 -36.94
C LEU A 132 -2.90 -18.32 -38.16
N SER A 133 -2.62 -19.62 -37.97
CA SER A 133 -2.34 -20.57 -39.06
C SER A 133 -3.53 -20.64 -40.04
N GLN A 134 -3.25 -20.86 -41.31
CA GLN A 134 -4.25 -20.94 -42.39
C GLN A 134 -5.35 -21.97 -42.08
N PHE A 135 -4.97 -23.12 -41.51
CA PHE A 135 -5.93 -24.16 -41.12
C PHE A 135 -6.89 -23.71 -40.02
N THR A 136 -6.37 -23.02 -39.01
CA THR A 136 -7.18 -22.47 -37.92
C THR A 136 -8.16 -21.41 -38.43
N ARG A 137 -7.73 -20.56 -39.39
CA ARG A 137 -8.61 -19.57 -40.03
C ARG A 137 -9.77 -20.23 -40.77
N PHE A 138 -9.49 -21.30 -41.53
CA PHE A 138 -10.52 -22.02 -42.27
C PHE A 138 -11.55 -22.67 -41.33
N LYS A 139 -11.10 -23.30 -40.24
CA LYS A 139 -12.00 -23.85 -39.22
C LYS A 139 -12.89 -22.78 -38.56
N ILE A 140 -12.32 -21.63 -38.20
CA ILE A 140 -13.08 -20.51 -37.62
C ILE A 140 -14.14 -20.03 -38.62
N TYR A 141 -13.76 -19.82 -39.89
CA TYR A 141 -14.69 -19.40 -40.93
C TYR A 141 -15.88 -20.36 -41.09
N LYS A 142 -15.61 -21.67 -41.21
CA LYS A 142 -16.67 -22.68 -41.35
C LYS A 142 -17.60 -22.74 -40.14
N ARG A 143 -17.06 -22.55 -38.94
CA ARG A 143 -17.86 -22.45 -37.72
C ARG A 143 -18.74 -21.21 -37.73
N THR A 144 -18.19 -20.03 -38.05
CA THR A 144 -18.98 -18.80 -38.13
C THR A 144 -20.08 -18.89 -39.21
N GLU A 145 -19.79 -19.48 -40.36
CA GLU A 145 -20.76 -19.72 -41.43
C GLU A 145 -21.94 -20.58 -40.93
N SER A 146 -21.66 -21.66 -40.20
CA SER A 146 -22.70 -22.50 -39.59
C SER A 146 -23.52 -21.76 -38.53
N GLU A 147 -22.88 -20.94 -37.69
CA GLU A 147 -23.57 -20.13 -36.68
C GLU A 147 -24.48 -19.09 -37.34
N PHE A 148 -24.03 -18.40 -38.39
CA PHE A 148 -24.86 -17.46 -39.16
C PHE A 148 -26.07 -18.13 -39.83
N HIS A 149 -25.89 -19.33 -40.39
CA HIS A 149 -27.01 -20.07 -40.96
C HIS A 149 -28.05 -20.49 -39.93
N ASN A 150 -27.63 -20.73 -38.69
CA ASN A 150 -28.49 -21.12 -37.58
C ASN A 150 -29.17 -19.93 -36.89
N VAL A 151 -28.78 -18.69 -37.19
CA VAL A 151 -29.50 -17.51 -36.69
C VAL A 151 -30.88 -17.47 -37.34
N PRO A 152 -31.98 -17.52 -36.57
CA PRO A 152 -33.32 -17.46 -37.14
C PRO A 152 -33.51 -16.12 -37.86
N LYS A 153 -33.82 -16.16 -39.17
CA LYS A 153 -33.99 -14.97 -40.03
C LYS A 153 -35.19 -14.11 -39.65
N ALA A 154 -36.11 -14.64 -38.85
CA ALA A 154 -37.22 -13.92 -38.24
C ALA A 154 -37.43 -14.45 -36.83
N TYR A 155 -37.78 -13.56 -35.89
CA TYR A 155 -38.36 -13.99 -34.62
C TYR A 155 -39.73 -14.62 -34.91
N PRO A 156 -40.12 -15.71 -34.23
CA PRO A 156 -41.46 -16.25 -34.37
C PRO A 156 -42.47 -15.16 -33.99
N ILE A 157 -43.25 -14.70 -34.97
CA ILE A 157 -44.34 -13.77 -34.73
C ILE A 157 -45.38 -14.55 -33.93
N ALA A 158 -45.66 -14.12 -32.70
CA ALA A 158 -46.69 -14.73 -31.88
C ALA A 158 -48.02 -14.69 -32.66
N PRO A 159 -48.78 -15.81 -32.75
CA PRO A 159 -50.03 -15.82 -33.48
C PRO A 159 -50.99 -14.77 -32.92
N HIS A 160 -51.63 -14.02 -33.81
CA HIS A 160 -52.61 -13.01 -33.44
C HIS A 160 -53.73 -13.70 -32.66
N LYS A 161 -53.91 -13.33 -31.38
CA LYS A 161 -55.05 -13.80 -30.59
C LYS A 161 -56.31 -13.17 -31.18
N GLY A 162 -57.12 -13.97 -31.86
CA GLY A 162 -58.49 -13.62 -32.24
C GLY A 162 -59.43 -13.77 -31.06
#